data_AF-A0A2J7RAY7-F1
#
_entry.id   AF-A0A2J7RAY7-F1
#
_cell.length_a   1.000
_cell.length_b   1.000
_cell.length_c   1.000
_cell.angle_alpha   90.00
_cell.angle_beta   90.00
_cell.angle_gamma   90.00
#
_symmetry.space_group_name_H-M   'P 1'
#
loop_
_entity.id
_entity.type
_entity.pdbx_description
1 polymer ?
#
loop_
_entity_poly.entity_id
_entity_poly.type
_entity_poly.pdbx_seq_one_letter_code
_entity_poly.pdbx_strand_id
1 'polypeptide(L)'
;MLSQVHIFRDLVCASLNHSITFTGNNSEMHLEITVEGQNFRTTWKSTNGQQYSHVWISSLPKELFLGDKSTVVVSLYRGTALVHYLSFKSEDLQASVKPQFSAGFSEGITSVLQDELDSCMKLLDLEPDSKWTLLTSVLLMQAIDRQKYQDDTFSKLSQLIRVDPHRSGYFRDLWSRYKMEYAIDKYSESKQNIDLSCLNLTSMYHCHYLSYVHTVDLSNNNLSCRSLPQLHPLQCCQVLKLENNNIESLRGMPTLMSLHILSLRSNIISSAEEVKFLQLCTHLSSVDLSDNPAAKDEMLQELVKTFLLSVKMLNMSPL
;
A
#
# COMPACT_ATOMS: atom_id res chain seq x y z
N MET A 1 3.69 -15.89 -5.92
CA MET A 1 2.61 -15.61 -6.89
C MET A 1 2.63 -14.15 -7.24
N LEU A 2 2.36 -13.82 -8.51
CA LEU A 2 2.10 -12.43 -8.91
C LEU A 2 0.74 -12.03 -8.37
N SER A 3 0.66 -10.86 -7.76
CA SER A 3 -0.58 -10.26 -7.28
C SER A 3 -1.18 -9.36 -8.35
N GLN A 4 -0.35 -8.50 -8.95
CA GLN A 4 -0.75 -7.49 -9.91
C GLN A 4 0.40 -7.20 -10.85
N VAL A 5 0.08 -6.88 -12.09
CA VAL A 5 1.00 -6.34 -13.08
C VAL A 5 0.29 -5.17 -13.75
N HIS A 6 0.99 -4.06 -13.89
CA HIS A 6 0.48 -2.93 -14.65
C HIS A 6 1.59 -2.27 -15.45
N ILE A 7 1.19 -1.61 -16.53
CA ILE A 7 2.05 -0.85 -17.43
C ILE A 7 1.66 0.61 -17.28
N PHE A 8 2.64 1.44 -16.95
CA PHE A 8 2.48 2.87 -16.91
C PHE A 8 3.58 3.52 -17.75
N ARG A 9 3.17 4.12 -18.86
CA ARG A 9 4.09 4.68 -19.88
C ARG A 9 5.07 3.61 -20.39
N ASP A 10 6.36 3.76 -20.08
CA ASP A 10 7.47 2.88 -20.44
C ASP A 10 7.93 2.01 -19.26
N LEU A 11 7.14 1.92 -18.18
CA LEU A 11 7.45 1.11 -17.01
C LEU A 11 6.43 -0.01 -16.85
N VAL A 12 6.92 -1.20 -16.56
CA VAL A 12 6.11 -2.30 -16.04
C VAL A 12 6.41 -2.46 -14.58
N CYS A 13 5.35 -2.54 -13.80
CA CYS A 13 5.41 -2.79 -12.37
C CYS A 13 4.75 -4.14 -12.09
N ALA A 14 5.51 -5.03 -11.45
CA ALA A 14 5.06 -6.32 -10.99
C ALA A 14 5.00 -6.33 -9.46
N SER A 15 3.83 -6.64 -8.93
CA SER A 15 3.55 -6.79 -7.51
C SER A 15 3.37 -8.27 -7.17
N LEU A 16 3.86 -8.67 -6.00
CA LEU A 16 3.86 -10.05 -5.51
C LEU A 16 3.25 -10.11 -4.11
N ASN A 17 2.58 -11.23 -3.81
CA ASN A 17 1.99 -11.49 -2.48
C ASN A 17 3.05 -11.66 -1.38
N HIS A 18 4.30 -11.93 -1.75
CA HIS A 18 5.42 -12.12 -0.84
C HIS A 18 6.63 -11.33 -1.31
N SER A 19 7.45 -10.91 -0.35
CA SER A 19 8.72 -10.25 -0.62
C SER A 19 9.70 -11.26 -1.22
N ILE A 20 10.16 -11.02 -2.44
CA ILE A 20 11.07 -11.90 -3.20
C ILE A 20 12.25 -11.07 -3.71
N THR A 21 13.38 -11.72 -3.99
CA THR A 21 14.54 -11.14 -4.68
C THR A 21 14.65 -11.67 -6.11
N PHE A 22 14.87 -10.77 -7.06
CA PHE A 22 15.26 -11.08 -8.45
C PHE A 22 16.71 -10.69 -8.75
N THR A 23 17.41 -10.15 -7.76
CA THR A 23 18.75 -9.57 -7.95
C THR A 23 19.72 -10.20 -6.95
N GLY A 24 20.78 -10.83 -7.47
CA GLY A 24 21.87 -11.41 -6.70
C GLY A 24 22.29 -12.79 -7.22
N ASN A 25 23.52 -13.21 -6.89
CA ASN A 25 24.12 -14.43 -7.45
C ASN A 25 23.37 -15.74 -7.11
N ASN A 26 22.46 -15.72 -6.13
CA ASN A 26 21.66 -16.87 -5.71
C ASN A 26 20.15 -16.70 -5.97
N SER A 27 19.73 -15.73 -6.79
CA SER A 27 18.30 -15.59 -7.10
C SER A 27 17.82 -16.71 -8.02
N GLU A 28 17.13 -17.70 -7.46
CA GLU A 28 16.45 -18.76 -8.25
C GLU A 28 15.23 -18.22 -9.00
N MET A 29 14.69 -17.07 -8.58
CA MET A 29 13.48 -16.48 -9.13
C MET A 29 13.83 -15.43 -10.18
N HIS A 30 13.08 -15.40 -11.28
CA HIS A 30 13.16 -14.32 -12.26
C HIS A 30 11.79 -14.05 -12.89
N LEU A 31 11.68 -12.86 -13.48
CA LEU A 31 10.49 -12.40 -14.20
C LEU A 31 10.83 -12.24 -15.67
N GLU A 32 9.98 -12.79 -16.54
CA GLU A 32 10.03 -12.59 -17.98
C GLU A 32 8.79 -11.86 -18.45
N ILE A 33 8.95 -11.00 -19.45
CA ILE A 33 7.85 -10.35 -20.13
C ILE A 33 7.85 -10.84 -21.57
N THR A 34 6.71 -11.37 -21.99
CA THR A 34 6.46 -11.72 -23.38
C THR A 34 5.35 -10.87 -23.95
N VAL A 35 5.53 -10.38 -25.18
CA VAL A 35 4.51 -9.65 -25.94
C VAL A 35 4.32 -10.40 -27.24
N GLU A 36 3.10 -10.88 -27.52
CA GLU A 36 2.81 -11.73 -28.69
C GLU A 36 3.77 -12.94 -28.81
N GLY A 37 4.15 -13.53 -27.67
CA GLY A 37 5.05 -14.68 -27.60
C GLY A 37 6.54 -14.36 -27.78
N GLN A 38 6.92 -13.10 -28.05
CA GLN A 38 8.32 -12.68 -28.08
C GLN A 38 8.79 -12.26 -26.69
N ASN A 39 9.93 -12.80 -26.24
CA ASN A 39 10.52 -12.48 -24.93
C ASN A 39 11.32 -11.16 -24.99
N PHE A 40 11.09 -10.30 -24.00
CA PHE A 40 11.77 -9.03 -23.84
C PHE A 40 12.74 -9.08 -22.66
N ARG A 41 13.99 -8.67 -22.93
CA ARG A 41 15.00 -8.57 -21.90
C ARG A 41 14.68 -7.44 -20.93
N THR A 42 14.25 -7.79 -19.73
CA THR A 42 13.95 -6.85 -18.65
C THR A 42 15.04 -6.79 -17.60
N THR A 43 15.24 -5.59 -17.02
CA THR A 43 16.08 -5.41 -15.83
C THR A 43 15.21 -4.91 -14.69
N TRP A 44 14.98 -5.74 -13.68
CA TRP A 44 14.08 -5.43 -12.58
C TRP A 44 14.80 -4.72 -11.43
N LYS A 45 14.16 -3.68 -10.90
CA LYS A 45 14.62 -2.93 -9.72
C LYS A 45 13.53 -2.88 -8.67
N SER A 46 13.91 -2.99 -7.40
CA SER A 46 12.96 -2.87 -6.30
C SER A 46 12.56 -1.42 -6.07
N THR A 47 11.28 -1.20 -5.76
CA THR A 47 10.74 0.15 -5.51
C THR A 47 11.11 0.71 -4.14
N ASN A 48 11.54 -0.14 -3.21
CA ASN A 48 12.01 0.24 -1.87
C ASN A 48 13.55 0.31 -1.76
N GLY A 49 14.28 0.05 -2.86
CA GLY A 49 15.74 0.01 -2.87
C GLY A 49 16.37 -1.16 -2.08
N GLN A 50 15.57 -2.12 -1.62
CA GLN A 50 16.02 -3.29 -0.87
C GLN A 50 16.22 -4.50 -1.77
N GLN A 51 16.98 -5.51 -1.29
CA GLN A 51 17.15 -6.77 -2.01
C GLN A 51 15.83 -7.56 -2.13
N TYR A 52 14.99 -7.49 -1.10
CA TYR A 52 13.68 -8.14 -1.06
C TYR A 52 12.58 -7.09 -1.16
N SER A 53 11.67 -7.28 -2.10
CA SER A 53 10.53 -6.39 -2.29
C SER A 53 9.30 -7.15 -2.75
N HIS A 54 8.13 -6.63 -2.40
CA HIS A 54 6.85 -7.04 -2.97
C HIS A 54 6.62 -6.44 -4.36
N VAL A 55 7.29 -5.32 -4.68
CA VAL A 55 7.02 -4.55 -5.90
C VAL A 55 8.32 -4.24 -6.62
N TRP A 56 8.35 -4.62 -7.88
CA TRP A 56 9.49 -4.51 -8.79
C TRP A 56 9.08 -3.79 -10.05
N ILE A 57 9.97 -2.96 -10.58
CA ILE A 57 9.75 -2.19 -11.79
C ILE A 57 10.82 -2.50 -12.83
N SER A 58 10.45 -2.47 -14.11
CA SER A 58 11.37 -2.56 -15.23
C SER A 58 10.96 -1.61 -16.35
N SER A 59 11.94 -1.08 -17.08
CA SER A 59 11.69 -0.26 -18.27
C SER A 59 11.43 -1.14 -19.49
N LEU A 60 10.43 -0.78 -20.28
CA LEU A 60 10.14 -1.36 -21.57
C LEU A 60 10.25 -0.34 -22.70
N PRO A 61 10.69 -0.76 -23.91
CA PRO A 61 10.64 0.08 -25.11
C PRO A 61 9.22 0.61 -25.36
N LYS A 62 9.10 1.92 -25.62
CA LYS A 62 7.81 2.59 -25.86
C LYS A 62 7.11 2.07 -27.09
N GLU A 63 7.87 1.61 -28.08
CA GLU A 63 7.40 1.09 -29.36
C GLU A 63 6.54 -0.17 -29.20
N LEU A 64 6.63 -0.89 -28.07
CA LEU A 64 5.92 -2.15 -27.84
C LEU A 64 4.41 -2.00 -27.63
N PHE A 65 3.97 -0.80 -27.25
CA PHE A 65 2.56 -0.51 -26.95
C PHE A 65 1.94 0.45 -27.97
N LEU A 66 2.71 0.82 -29.00
CA LEU A 66 2.29 1.68 -30.10
C LEU A 66 1.72 0.80 -31.23
N GLY A 67 0.45 0.41 -31.12
CA GLY A 67 -0.36 0.14 -32.31
C GLY A 67 -1.08 -1.19 -32.47
N ASP A 68 -1.02 -2.13 -31.53
CA ASP A 68 -1.80 -3.37 -31.65
C ASP A 68 -2.34 -3.89 -30.32
N LYS A 69 -3.41 -4.70 -30.40
CA LYS A 69 -4.05 -5.48 -29.31
C LYS A 69 -3.15 -6.62 -28.83
N SER A 70 -1.88 -6.30 -28.60
CA SER A 70 -0.86 -7.24 -28.19
C SER A 70 -1.17 -7.79 -26.81
N THR A 71 -1.15 -9.11 -26.68
CA THR A 71 -1.26 -9.81 -25.41
C THR A 71 0.10 -9.74 -24.73
N VAL A 72 0.12 -9.09 -23.57
CA VAL A 72 1.28 -9.01 -22.69
C VAL A 72 1.14 -10.10 -21.64
N VAL A 73 2.18 -10.90 -21.45
CA VAL A 73 2.25 -11.92 -20.42
C VAL A 73 3.49 -11.69 -19.57
N VAL A 74 3.28 -11.56 -18.26
CA VAL A 74 4.36 -11.49 -17.28
C VAL A 74 4.40 -12.80 -16.51
N SER A 75 5.53 -13.49 -16.62
CA SER A 75 5.73 -14.83 -16.11
C SER A 75 6.77 -14.83 -15.00
N LEU A 76 6.44 -15.47 -13.88
CA LEU A 76 7.31 -15.68 -12.73
C LEU A 76 7.84 -17.10 -12.77
N TYR A 77 9.16 -17.24 -12.82
CA TYR A 77 9.85 -18.53 -12.85
C TYR A 77 10.66 -18.78 -11.59
N ARG A 78 10.86 -20.07 -11.28
CA ARG A 78 11.85 -20.57 -10.33
C ARG A 78 12.75 -21.58 -11.05
N GLY A 79 13.99 -21.21 -11.32
CA GLY A 79 14.82 -21.94 -12.27
C GLY A 79 14.10 -21.99 -13.62
N THR A 80 13.85 -23.18 -14.16
CA THR A 80 13.11 -23.36 -15.42
C THR A 80 11.59 -23.57 -15.23
N ALA A 81 11.12 -23.69 -13.99
CA ALA A 81 9.71 -23.98 -13.70
C ALA A 81 8.88 -22.70 -13.64
N LEU A 82 7.80 -22.64 -14.41
CA LEU A 82 6.82 -21.56 -14.33
C LEU A 82 6.03 -21.67 -13.02
N VAL A 83 6.10 -20.63 -12.19
CA VAL A 83 5.40 -20.56 -10.89
C VAL A 83 4.02 -19.93 -11.04
N HIS A 84 3.95 -18.83 -11.80
CA HIS A 84 2.71 -18.09 -12.03
C HIS A 84 2.86 -17.18 -13.24
N TYR A 85 1.77 -16.79 -13.88
CA TYR A 85 1.77 -15.75 -14.90
C TYR A 85 0.52 -14.89 -14.80
N LEU A 86 0.59 -13.68 -15.33
CA LEU A 86 -0.56 -12.83 -15.56
C LEU A 86 -0.53 -12.36 -17.01
N SER A 87 -1.69 -12.39 -17.66
CA SER A 87 -1.85 -11.96 -19.06
C SER A 87 -2.94 -10.91 -19.18
N PHE A 88 -2.69 -9.87 -19.96
CA PHE A 88 -3.64 -8.81 -20.26
C PHE A 88 -3.41 -8.28 -21.67
N LYS A 89 -4.41 -7.60 -22.23
CA LYS A 89 -4.24 -6.88 -23.49
C LYS A 89 -3.53 -5.56 -23.22
N SER A 90 -2.71 -5.12 -24.17
CA SER A 90 -2.08 -3.80 -24.16
C SER A 90 -3.06 -2.65 -23.87
N GLU A 91 -4.32 -2.76 -24.29
CA GLU A 91 -5.40 -1.81 -24.03
C GLU A 91 -5.80 -1.73 -22.55
N ASP A 92 -5.81 -2.86 -21.84
CA ASP A 92 -6.24 -2.94 -20.43
C ASP A 92 -5.17 -2.36 -19.50
N LEU A 93 -3.90 -2.36 -19.94
CA LEU A 93 -2.72 -1.88 -19.22
C LEU A 93 -2.45 -2.55 -17.86
N GLN A 94 -3.30 -3.47 -17.42
CA GLN A 94 -3.16 -4.14 -16.13
C GLN A 94 -3.77 -5.55 -16.10
N ALA A 95 -3.24 -6.39 -15.21
CA ALA A 95 -3.83 -7.65 -14.76
C ALA A 95 -3.64 -7.79 -13.26
N SER A 96 -4.65 -8.30 -12.57
CA SER A 96 -4.62 -8.49 -11.12
C SER A 96 -5.37 -9.75 -10.71
N VAL A 97 -4.92 -10.34 -9.61
CA VAL A 97 -5.62 -11.40 -8.90
C VAL A 97 -6.37 -10.74 -7.75
N LYS A 98 -7.66 -11.07 -7.61
CA LYS A 98 -8.45 -10.57 -6.48
C LYS A 98 -7.78 -10.99 -5.17
N PRO A 99 -7.53 -10.06 -4.22
CA PRO A 99 -6.93 -10.40 -2.95
C PRO A 99 -7.85 -11.33 -2.15
N GLN A 100 -7.25 -12.36 -1.54
CA GLN A 100 -7.93 -13.26 -0.63
C GLN A 100 -7.35 -13.07 0.77
N PHE A 101 -8.10 -12.38 1.63
CA PHE A 101 -7.69 -12.12 3.03
C PHE A 101 -8.26 -13.15 4.01
N SER A 102 -9.33 -13.87 3.62
CA SER A 102 -9.92 -14.95 4.41
C SER A 102 -9.11 -16.24 4.27
N ALA A 103 -9.02 -17.02 5.34
CA ALA A 103 -8.29 -18.29 5.34
C ALA A 103 -8.91 -19.39 4.44
N GLY A 104 -10.23 -19.34 4.20
CA GLY A 104 -10.91 -20.30 3.31
C GLY A 104 -10.93 -21.73 3.86
N PHE A 105 -11.23 -21.90 5.15
CA PHE A 105 -11.29 -23.20 5.80
C PHE A 105 -12.46 -24.06 5.30
N SER A 106 -12.32 -25.39 5.43
CA SER A 106 -13.41 -26.33 5.16
C SER A 106 -14.55 -26.16 6.18
N GLU A 107 -15.76 -26.56 5.81
CA GLU A 107 -16.94 -26.45 6.68
C GLU A 107 -16.73 -27.10 8.05
N GLY A 108 -16.07 -28.26 8.11
CA GLY A 108 -15.76 -28.93 9.38
C GLY A 108 -14.83 -28.12 10.28
N ILE A 109 -13.79 -27.48 9.73
CA ILE A 109 -12.89 -26.63 10.52
C ILE A 109 -13.64 -25.37 10.95
N THR A 110 -14.41 -24.75 10.05
CA THR A 110 -15.21 -23.56 10.35
C THR A 110 -16.21 -23.82 11.47
N SER A 111 -16.85 -25.00 11.50
CA SER A 111 -17.73 -25.40 12.61
C SER A 111 -17.01 -25.44 13.94
N VAL A 112 -15.82 -26.06 14.00
CA VAL A 112 -15.02 -26.12 15.23
C VAL A 112 -14.61 -24.71 15.67
N LEU A 113 -14.18 -23.85 14.75
CA LEU A 113 -13.82 -22.47 15.07
C LEU A 113 -15.03 -21.68 15.62
N GLN A 114 -16.24 -21.95 15.12
CA GLN A 114 -17.47 -21.36 15.62
C GLN A 114 -17.78 -21.81 17.05
N ASP A 115 -17.63 -23.11 17.36
CA ASP A 115 -17.81 -23.63 18.72
C ASP A 115 -16.80 -23.02 19.72
N GLU A 116 -15.56 -22.81 19.27
CA GLU A 116 -14.52 -22.11 20.05
C GLU A 116 -14.85 -20.63 20.24
N LEU A 117 -15.41 -19.97 19.22
CA LEU A 117 -15.85 -18.58 19.33
C LEU A 117 -17.00 -18.44 20.34
N ASP A 118 -17.96 -19.34 20.30
CA ASP A 118 -19.10 -19.37 21.23
C ASP A 118 -18.63 -19.61 22.67
N SER A 119 -17.63 -20.48 22.85
CA SER A 119 -16.98 -20.70 24.14
C SER A 119 -16.25 -19.44 24.63
N CYS A 120 -15.56 -18.73 23.75
CA CYS A 120 -14.96 -17.44 24.07
C CYS A 120 -16.00 -16.39 24.51
N MET A 121 -17.17 -16.33 23.85
CA MET A 121 -18.22 -15.39 24.24
C MET A 121 -18.75 -15.69 25.64
N LYS A 122 -19.01 -16.96 25.97
CA LYS A 122 -19.44 -17.37 27.32
C LYS A 122 -18.41 -17.00 28.39
N LEU A 123 -17.12 -17.12 28.09
CA LEU A 123 -16.05 -16.69 28.99
C LEU A 123 -16.03 -15.17 29.18
N LEU A 124 -16.30 -14.40 28.12
CA LEU A 124 -16.41 -12.93 28.22
C LEU A 124 -17.65 -12.48 28.99
N ASP A 125 -18.72 -13.27 29.01
CA ASP A 125 -19.88 -12.98 29.87
C ASP A 125 -19.52 -13.05 31.37
N LEU A 126 -18.59 -13.94 31.73
CA LEU A 126 -18.08 -14.09 33.10
C LEU A 126 -16.96 -13.09 33.42
N GLU A 127 -16.04 -12.90 32.48
CA GLU A 127 -14.86 -12.03 32.60
C GLU A 127 -14.73 -11.11 31.37
N PRO A 128 -15.47 -9.98 31.34
CA PRO A 128 -15.56 -9.11 30.15
C PRO A 128 -14.21 -8.54 29.69
N ASP A 129 -13.28 -8.33 30.63
CA ASP A 129 -11.97 -7.74 30.37
C ASP A 129 -10.86 -8.80 30.29
N SER A 130 -11.21 -10.06 30.02
CA SER A 130 -10.21 -11.10 29.76
C SER A 130 -9.50 -10.86 28.43
N LYS A 131 -8.32 -10.23 28.50
CA LYS A 131 -7.52 -9.78 27.34
C LYS A 131 -7.25 -10.87 26.30
N TRP A 132 -7.01 -12.11 26.75
CA TRP A 132 -6.70 -13.22 25.86
C TRP A 132 -7.96 -13.72 25.18
N THR A 133 -9.07 -13.85 25.92
CA THR A 133 -10.36 -14.23 25.34
C THR A 133 -10.85 -13.20 24.34
N LEU A 134 -10.67 -11.89 24.62
CA LEU A 134 -10.96 -10.82 23.68
C LEU A 134 -10.13 -10.95 22.40
N LEU A 135 -8.81 -11.11 22.51
CA LEU A 135 -7.93 -11.24 21.34
C LEU A 135 -8.25 -12.51 20.54
N THR A 136 -8.43 -13.65 21.20
CA THR A 136 -8.80 -14.91 20.56
C THR A 136 -10.12 -14.77 19.81
N SER A 137 -11.13 -14.15 20.41
CA SER A 137 -12.41 -13.91 19.73
C SER A 137 -12.25 -13.03 18.48
N VAL A 138 -11.39 -12.01 18.51
CA VAL A 138 -11.07 -11.20 17.33
C VAL A 138 -10.45 -12.06 16.21
N LEU A 139 -9.47 -12.90 16.54
CA LEU A 139 -8.81 -13.77 15.57
C LEU A 139 -9.78 -14.80 14.97
N LEU A 140 -10.64 -15.40 15.79
CA LEU A 140 -11.67 -16.34 15.36
C LEU A 140 -12.71 -15.67 14.47
N MET A 141 -13.21 -14.49 14.84
CA MET A 141 -14.15 -13.72 14.01
C MET A 141 -13.58 -13.42 12.61
N GLN A 142 -12.30 -13.05 12.52
CA GLN A 142 -11.62 -12.81 11.25
C GLN A 142 -11.38 -14.10 10.44
N ALA A 143 -11.15 -15.22 11.12
CA ALA A 143 -10.92 -16.52 10.51
C ALA A 143 -12.21 -17.17 9.96
N ILE A 144 -13.32 -17.03 10.68
CA ILE A 144 -14.63 -17.64 10.35
C ILE A 144 -15.33 -16.81 9.26
N ASP A 145 -15.67 -15.56 9.57
CA ASP A 145 -16.39 -14.67 8.67
C ASP A 145 -16.14 -13.22 9.03
N ARG A 146 -15.12 -12.66 8.40
CA ARG A 146 -14.72 -11.27 8.60
C ARG A 146 -15.79 -10.26 8.20
N GLN A 147 -16.70 -10.57 7.28
CA GLN A 147 -17.74 -9.62 6.86
C GLN A 147 -18.88 -9.58 7.88
N LYS A 148 -19.32 -10.76 8.35
CA LYS A 148 -20.35 -10.89 9.40
C LYS A 148 -19.94 -10.23 10.70
N TYR A 149 -18.69 -10.44 11.15
CA TYR A 149 -18.21 -9.99 12.46
C TYR A 149 -17.41 -8.67 12.42
N GLN A 150 -17.62 -7.84 11.40
CA GLN A 150 -16.83 -6.63 11.20
C GLN A 150 -16.94 -5.67 12.40
N ASP A 151 -18.16 -5.33 12.81
CA ASP A 151 -18.40 -4.37 13.90
C ASP A 151 -17.95 -4.91 15.25
N ASP A 152 -18.22 -6.18 15.53
CA ASP A 152 -17.78 -6.87 16.74
C ASP A 152 -16.24 -6.91 16.85
N THR A 153 -15.55 -7.14 15.72
CA THR A 153 -14.09 -7.11 15.67
C THR A 153 -13.55 -5.76 16.13
N PHE A 154 -14.06 -4.66 15.58
CA PHE A 154 -13.57 -3.33 15.92
C PHE A 154 -14.01 -2.87 17.32
N SER A 155 -15.19 -3.31 17.78
CA SER A 155 -15.64 -3.09 19.15
C SER A 155 -14.67 -3.76 20.15
N LYS A 156 -14.32 -5.03 19.93
CA LYS A 156 -13.39 -5.76 20.79
C LYS A 156 -11.95 -5.27 20.70
N LEU A 157 -11.47 -4.87 19.52
CA LEU A 157 -10.16 -4.22 19.38
C LEU A 157 -10.10 -2.90 20.18
N SER A 158 -11.19 -2.13 20.15
CA SER A 158 -11.30 -0.92 20.98
C SER A 158 -11.24 -1.25 22.46
N GLN A 159 -11.91 -2.32 22.90
CA GLN A 159 -11.85 -2.79 24.30
C GLN A 159 -10.44 -3.25 24.68
N LEU A 160 -9.77 -4.04 23.82
CA LEU A 160 -8.40 -4.51 24.02
C LEU A 160 -7.40 -3.36 24.24
N ILE A 161 -7.55 -2.26 23.49
CA ILE A 161 -6.71 -1.07 23.66
C ILE A 161 -6.85 -0.47 25.06
N ARG A 162 -8.05 -0.51 25.66
CA ARG A 162 -8.29 0.00 27.03
C ARG A 162 -7.80 -0.97 28.10
N VAL A 163 -8.09 -2.26 27.93
CA VAL A 163 -7.82 -3.32 28.91
C VAL A 163 -6.33 -3.66 28.98
N ASP A 164 -5.60 -3.54 27.87
CA ASP A 164 -4.16 -3.81 27.80
C ASP A 164 -3.41 -2.67 27.09
N PRO A 165 -3.24 -1.52 27.76
CA PRO A 165 -2.65 -0.32 27.16
C PRO A 165 -1.19 -0.52 26.74
N HIS A 166 -0.46 -1.43 27.40
CA HIS A 166 0.92 -1.77 27.04
C HIS A 166 1.04 -2.41 25.65
N ARG A 167 -0.02 -3.05 25.15
CA ARG A 167 -0.09 -3.63 23.80
C ARG A 167 -0.97 -2.83 22.84
N SER A 168 -1.37 -1.62 23.20
CA SER A 168 -2.22 -0.75 22.36
C SER A 168 -1.67 -0.53 20.94
N GLY A 169 -0.35 -0.43 20.77
CA GLY A 169 0.28 -0.33 19.45
C GLY A 169 -0.02 -1.54 18.56
N TYR A 170 0.09 -2.76 19.09
CA TYR A 170 -0.23 -3.99 18.37
C TYR A 170 -1.70 -4.04 17.95
N PHE A 171 -2.62 -3.64 18.82
CA PHE A 171 -4.05 -3.65 18.49
C PHE A 171 -4.41 -2.56 17.45
N ARG A 172 -3.76 -1.39 17.48
CA ARG A 172 -3.91 -0.35 16.45
C ARG A 172 -3.33 -0.79 15.10
N ASP A 173 -2.25 -1.56 15.11
CA ASP A 173 -1.69 -2.16 13.90
C ASP A 173 -2.64 -3.23 13.33
N LEU A 174 -3.23 -4.08 14.17
CA LEU A 174 -4.30 -5.01 13.74
C LEU A 174 -5.51 -4.26 13.18
N TRP A 175 -5.94 -3.19 13.85
CA TRP A 175 -7.02 -2.33 13.36
C TRP A 175 -6.70 -1.81 11.96
N SER A 176 -5.50 -1.24 11.77
CA SER A 176 -5.05 -0.69 10.50
C SER A 176 -5.02 -1.75 9.41
N ARG A 177 -4.48 -2.94 9.73
CA ARG A 177 -4.46 -4.08 8.83
C ARG A 177 -5.87 -4.46 8.37
N TYR A 178 -6.80 -4.69 9.30
CA TYR A 178 -8.14 -5.13 8.93
C TYR A 178 -8.91 -4.05 8.17
N LYS A 179 -8.84 -2.77 8.58
CA LYS A 179 -9.46 -1.67 7.84
C LYS A 179 -8.96 -1.58 6.41
N MET A 180 -7.65 -1.69 6.20
CA MET A 180 -7.08 -1.73 4.85
C MET A 180 -7.54 -2.95 4.06
N GLU A 181 -7.55 -4.15 4.65
CA GLU A 181 -8.03 -5.35 3.99
C GLU A 181 -9.51 -5.24 3.59
N TYR A 182 -10.37 -4.60 4.41
CA TYR A 182 -11.77 -4.35 4.04
C TYR A 182 -11.90 -3.31 2.93
N ALA A 183 -11.12 -2.24 2.98
CA ALA A 183 -11.13 -1.20 1.95
C ALA A 183 -10.66 -1.76 0.60
N ILE A 184 -9.60 -2.56 0.60
CA ILE A 184 -9.06 -3.23 -0.59
C ILE A 184 -10.04 -4.27 -1.14
N ASP A 185 -10.73 -5.04 -0.28
CA ASP A 185 -11.72 -6.04 -0.74
C ASP A 185 -12.97 -5.38 -1.36
N LYS A 186 -13.36 -4.20 -0.84
CA LYS A 186 -14.45 -3.37 -1.41
C LYS A 186 -14.01 -2.57 -2.64
N TYR A 187 -12.71 -2.35 -2.83
CA TYR A 187 -12.18 -1.57 -3.92
C TYR A 187 -12.39 -2.31 -5.25
N SER A 188 -12.92 -1.59 -6.23
CA SER A 188 -13.06 -2.07 -7.60
C SER A 188 -11.95 -1.45 -8.45
N GLU A 189 -11.25 -2.31 -9.20
CA GLU A 189 -10.20 -1.94 -10.15
C GLU A 189 -10.60 -0.82 -11.11
N SER A 190 -11.90 -0.68 -11.40
CA SER A 190 -12.45 0.34 -12.30
C SER A 190 -12.31 1.78 -11.79
N LYS A 191 -12.17 2.00 -10.48
CA LYS A 191 -12.29 3.35 -9.90
C LYS A 191 -10.99 4.15 -9.90
N GLN A 192 -9.83 3.49 -10.04
CA GLN A 192 -8.47 4.08 -10.01
C GLN A 192 -8.16 5.02 -8.81
N ASN A 193 -9.10 5.15 -7.88
CA ASN A 193 -9.11 6.06 -6.75
C ASN A 193 -9.56 5.25 -5.54
N ILE A 194 -8.73 5.19 -4.51
CA ILE A 194 -9.07 4.52 -3.25
C ILE A 194 -9.16 5.55 -2.13
N ASP A 195 -10.26 5.48 -1.40
CA ASP A 195 -10.47 6.24 -0.18
C ASP A 195 -10.11 5.38 1.04
N LEU A 196 -9.07 5.81 1.75
CA LEU A 196 -8.58 5.23 3.00
C LEU A 196 -8.61 6.28 4.12
N SER A 197 -9.41 7.34 3.96
CA SER A 197 -9.52 8.42 4.93
C SER A 197 -10.38 8.05 6.13
N CYS A 198 -10.14 8.69 7.28
CA CYS A 198 -10.93 8.49 8.50
C CYS A 198 -10.97 7.03 9.02
N LEU A 199 -9.91 6.25 8.80
CA LEU A 199 -9.84 4.85 9.18
C LEU A 199 -9.04 4.60 10.47
N ASN A 200 -8.52 5.64 11.11
CA ASN A 200 -7.62 5.59 12.27
C ASN A 200 -6.37 4.73 12.02
N LEU A 201 -5.80 4.79 10.82
CA LEU A 201 -4.62 4.01 10.45
C LEU A 201 -3.38 4.53 11.17
N THR A 202 -2.61 3.65 11.81
CA THR A 202 -1.26 3.93 12.35
C THR A 202 -0.14 3.43 11.44
N SER A 203 -0.44 2.42 10.64
CA SER A 203 0.50 1.70 9.78
C SER A 203 -0.18 1.29 8.47
N MET A 204 0.60 1.13 7.42
CA MET A 204 0.13 0.70 6.11
C MET A 204 0.36 -0.81 5.91
N TYR A 205 -0.66 -1.51 5.40
CA TYR A 205 -0.63 -2.94 5.11
C TYR A 205 -1.05 -3.21 3.67
N HIS A 206 -0.52 -4.30 3.10
CA HIS A 206 -0.96 -4.80 1.78
C HIS A 206 -0.91 -3.77 0.64
N CYS A 207 -0.04 -2.76 0.74
CA CYS A 207 0.09 -1.69 -0.25
C CYS A 207 0.49 -2.18 -1.64
N HIS A 208 1.03 -3.40 -1.75
CA HIS A 208 1.31 -4.04 -3.03
C HIS A 208 0.05 -4.23 -3.90
N TYR A 209 -1.16 -4.23 -3.31
CA TYR A 209 -2.41 -4.21 -4.07
C TYR A 209 -2.84 -2.83 -4.58
N LEU A 210 -2.17 -1.77 -4.16
CA LEU A 210 -2.48 -0.38 -4.51
C LEU A 210 -1.57 0.15 -5.62
N SER A 211 -0.78 -0.73 -6.25
CA SER A 211 0.33 -0.33 -7.10
C SER A 211 -0.08 0.43 -8.38
N TYR A 212 -1.29 0.18 -8.88
CA TYR A 212 -1.88 0.80 -10.06
C TYR A 212 -2.86 1.95 -9.74
N VAL A 213 -3.06 2.28 -8.46
CA VAL A 213 -4.03 3.29 -8.05
C VAL A 213 -3.47 4.69 -8.33
N HIS A 214 -4.27 5.55 -8.97
CA HIS A 214 -3.89 6.92 -9.33
C HIS A 214 -4.15 7.93 -8.20
N THR A 215 -5.25 7.79 -7.47
CA THR A 215 -5.55 8.66 -6.33
C THR A 215 -5.66 7.85 -5.06
N VAL A 216 -4.87 8.20 -4.05
CA VAL A 216 -4.91 7.58 -2.73
C VAL A 216 -5.18 8.65 -1.69
N ASP A 217 -6.35 8.56 -1.06
CA ASP A 217 -6.73 9.44 0.05
C ASP A 217 -6.43 8.75 1.39
N LEU A 218 -5.42 9.21 2.11
CA LEU A 218 -5.04 8.75 3.45
C LEU A 218 -5.28 9.83 4.52
N SER A 219 -6.12 10.82 4.20
CA SER A 219 -6.39 11.93 5.10
C SER A 219 -7.08 11.49 6.40
N ASN A 220 -6.91 12.26 7.48
CA ASN A 220 -7.61 12.03 8.76
C ASN A 220 -7.31 10.65 9.35
N ASN A 221 -6.02 10.31 9.42
CA ASN A 221 -5.52 9.08 10.04
C ASN A 221 -4.48 9.43 11.11
N ASN A 222 -3.76 8.42 11.62
CA ASN A 222 -2.75 8.57 12.66
C ASN A 222 -1.36 8.18 12.15
N LEU A 223 -1.12 8.29 10.83
CA LEU A 223 0.16 7.92 10.21
C LEU A 223 1.27 8.85 10.68
N SER A 224 2.49 8.30 10.78
CA SER A 224 3.69 9.05 11.16
C SER A 224 4.77 8.88 10.09
N CYS A 225 5.93 9.52 10.28
CA CYS A 225 7.10 9.36 9.41
C CYS A 225 7.48 7.86 9.21
N ARG A 226 7.18 6.99 10.18
CA ARG A 226 7.46 5.55 10.13
C ARG A 226 6.64 4.80 9.07
N SER A 227 5.48 5.36 8.69
CA SER A 227 4.56 4.76 7.72
C SER A 227 4.95 5.10 6.27
N LEU A 228 5.73 6.16 6.06
CA LEU A 228 6.07 6.66 4.72
C LEU A 228 6.83 5.63 3.86
N PRO A 229 7.84 4.88 4.36
CA PRO A 229 8.51 3.85 3.56
C PRO A 229 7.57 2.76 3.03
N GLN A 230 6.44 2.52 3.70
CA GLN A 230 5.47 1.51 3.30
C GLN A 230 4.65 1.92 2.07
N LEU A 231 4.72 3.19 1.66
CA LEU A 231 4.05 3.74 0.47
C LEU A 231 4.81 3.43 -0.83
N HIS A 232 5.98 2.78 -0.77
CA HIS A 232 6.79 2.46 -1.94
C HIS A 232 6.05 1.71 -3.08
N PRO A 233 4.97 0.93 -2.84
CA PRO A 233 4.21 0.31 -3.92
C PRO A 233 3.45 1.28 -4.84
N LEU A 234 3.17 2.51 -4.40
CA LEU A 234 2.27 3.46 -5.05
C LEU A 234 2.86 4.13 -6.32
N GLN A 235 3.45 3.34 -7.21
CA GLN A 235 4.23 3.83 -8.35
C GLN A 235 3.39 4.53 -9.43
N CYS A 236 2.10 4.18 -9.55
CA CYS A 236 1.14 4.89 -10.41
C CYS A 236 0.39 6.02 -9.73
N CYS A 237 0.60 6.25 -8.44
CA CYS A 237 -0.13 7.28 -7.71
C CYS A 237 0.26 8.67 -8.21
N GLN A 238 -0.74 9.41 -8.71
CA GLN A 238 -0.65 10.78 -9.19
C GLN A 238 -1.06 11.78 -8.13
N VAL A 239 -2.03 11.42 -7.28
CA VAL A 239 -2.56 12.27 -6.22
C VAL A 239 -2.50 11.50 -4.90
N LEU A 240 -1.62 11.94 -4.00
CA LEU A 240 -1.49 11.38 -2.66
C LEU A 240 -1.90 12.44 -1.63
N LYS A 241 -2.94 12.14 -0.86
CA LYS A 241 -3.38 13.00 0.24
C LYS A 241 -3.03 12.36 1.57
N LEU A 242 -2.28 13.08 2.40
CA LEU A 242 -1.83 12.68 3.73
C LEU A 242 -2.25 13.74 4.77
N GLU A 243 -3.33 14.46 4.49
CA GLU A 243 -3.83 15.55 5.34
C GLU A 243 -4.23 15.06 6.73
N ASN A 244 -4.12 15.90 7.76
CA ASN A 244 -4.57 15.55 9.12
C ASN A 244 -4.01 14.21 9.60
N ASN A 245 -2.68 14.08 9.60
CA ASN A 245 -1.94 12.95 10.14
C ASN A 245 -0.90 13.44 11.17
N ASN A 246 -0.03 12.55 11.66
CA ASN A 246 1.01 12.85 12.64
C ASN A 246 2.42 12.80 12.00
N ILE A 247 2.57 13.24 10.75
CA ILE A 247 3.86 13.22 10.06
C ILE A 247 4.72 14.37 10.57
N GLU A 248 5.81 14.03 11.24
CA GLU A 248 6.79 14.98 11.78
C GLU A 248 8.00 15.21 10.86
N SER A 249 8.29 14.24 9.99
CA SER A 249 9.41 14.24 9.05
C SER A 249 9.05 13.47 7.78
N LEU A 250 9.58 13.92 6.65
CA LEU A 250 9.47 13.28 5.33
C LEU A 250 10.59 12.28 5.07
N ARG A 251 11.44 12.00 6.06
CA ARG A 251 12.45 10.95 5.96
C ARG A 251 11.79 9.61 5.66
N GLY A 252 12.28 8.95 4.61
CA GLY A 252 11.73 7.67 4.17
C GLY A 252 10.56 7.79 3.19
N MET A 253 10.22 9.01 2.73
CA MET A 253 9.37 9.18 1.56
C MET A 253 9.95 8.40 0.37
N PRO A 254 9.20 7.46 -0.21
CA PRO A 254 9.67 6.69 -1.35
C PRO A 254 9.65 7.53 -2.62
N THR A 255 10.48 7.15 -3.59
CA THR A 255 10.37 7.68 -4.94
C THR A 255 9.06 7.19 -5.57
N LEU A 256 8.12 8.11 -5.80
CA LEU A 256 6.85 7.84 -6.48
C LEU A 256 6.90 8.44 -7.89
N MET A 257 7.16 7.58 -8.88
CA MET A 257 7.48 7.98 -10.25
C MET A 257 6.35 8.73 -10.98
N SER A 258 5.11 8.61 -10.51
CA SER A 258 3.94 9.21 -11.15
C SER A 258 3.30 10.33 -10.34
N LEU A 259 3.88 10.71 -9.19
CA LEU A 259 3.26 11.64 -8.27
C LEU A 259 3.28 13.07 -8.82
N HIS A 260 2.11 13.69 -8.94
CA HIS A 260 1.93 15.07 -9.41
C HIS A 260 1.45 16.00 -8.29
N ILE A 261 0.61 15.50 -7.38
CA ILE A 261 0.01 16.27 -6.29
C ILE A 261 0.25 15.53 -4.98
N LEU A 262 0.89 16.22 -4.04
CA LEU A 262 1.10 15.75 -2.68
C LEU A 262 0.51 16.74 -1.69
N SER A 263 -0.49 16.29 -0.93
CA SER A 263 -1.06 17.08 0.17
C SER A 263 -0.58 16.55 1.51
N LEU A 264 0.16 17.37 2.24
CA LEU A 264 0.68 17.11 3.59
C LEU A 264 0.07 18.09 4.61
N ARG A 265 -1.04 18.75 4.25
CA ARG A 265 -1.69 19.76 5.07
C ARG A 265 -2.00 19.25 6.48
N SER A 266 -1.86 20.12 7.49
CA SER A 266 -2.21 19.81 8.88
C SER A 266 -1.49 18.56 9.41
N ASN A 267 -0.17 18.56 9.27
CA ASN A 267 0.73 17.60 9.91
C ASN A 267 1.65 18.34 10.90
N ILE A 268 2.74 17.70 11.34
CA ILE A 268 3.64 18.22 12.39
C ILE A 268 5.04 18.49 11.81
N ILE A 269 5.14 18.73 10.49
CA ILE A 269 6.41 18.94 9.80
C ILE A 269 6.97 20.29 10.24
N SER A 270 8.06 20.25 10.99
CA SER A 270 8.57 21.46 11.68
C SER A 270 9.65 22.20 10.92
N SER A 271 10.39 21.53 10.03
CA SER A 271 11.50 22.12 9.27
C SER A 271 11.16 22.18 7.78
N ALA A 272 11.40 23.33 7.14
CA ALA A 272 11.25 23.46 5.70
C ALA A 272 12.29 22.63 4.92
N GLU A 273 13.41 22.24 5.53
CA GLU A 273 14.41 21.40 4.87
C GLU A 273 13.90 20.00 4.50
N GLU A 274 12.83 19.53 5.14
CA GLU A 274 12.22 18.24 4.87
C GLU A 274 11.76 18.08 3.41
N VAL A 275 11.49 19.18 2.70
CA VAL A 275 11.14 19.16 1.26
C VAL A 275 12.25 18.54 0.39
N LYS A 276 13.50 18.51 0.86
CA LYS A 276 14.63 17.86 0.18
C LYS A 276 14.37 16.36 -0.03
N PHE A 277 13.62 15.70 0.86
CA PHE A 277 13.26 14.29 0.69
C PHE A 277 12.30 14.03 -0.48
N LEU A 278 11.65 15.07 -1.01
CA LEU A 278 10.76 14.98 -2.16
C LEU A 278 11.48 15.15 -3.50
N GLN A 279 12.79 15.46 -3.50
CA GLN A 279 13.57 15.74 -4.72
C GLN A 279 13.53 14.61 -5.76
N LEU A 280 13.39 13.37 -5.32
CA LEU A 280 13.33 12.21 -6.20
C LEU A 280 11.98 12.05 -6.91
N CYS A 281 10.92 12.73 -6.43
CA CYS A 281 9.61 12.75 -7.08
C CYS A 281 9.62 13.77 -8.24
N THR A 282 10.29 13.44 -9.33
CA THR A 282 10.60 14.38 -10.42
C THR A 282 9.38 14.95 -11.15
N HIS A 283 8.22 14.28 -11.09
CA HIS A 283 6.98 14.73 -11.72
C HIS A 283 6.06 15.56 -10.80
N LEU A 284 6.50 15.84 -9.56
CA LEU A 284 5.72 16.55 -8.57
C LEU A 284 5.47 18.00 -9.02
N SER A 285 4.20 18.37 -9.15
CA SER A 285 3.77 19.67 -9.67
C SER A 285 3.14 20.58 -8.61
N SER A 286 2.57 19.98 -7.56
CA SER A 286 1.90 20.67 -6.48
C SER A 286 2.23 20.01 -5.14
N VAL A 287 2.63 20.82 -4.17
CA VAL A 287 2.87 20.39 -2.79
C VAL A 287 2.10 21.30 -1.84
N ASP A 288 1.30 20.73 -0.96
CA ASP A 288 0.61 21.48 0.09
C ASP A 288 1.18 21.09 1.47
N LEU A 289 1.84 22.05 2.11
CA LEU A 289 2.37 21.98 3.47
C LEU A 289 1.63 22.93 4.41
N SER A 290 0.49 23.50 3.99
CA SER A 290 -0.31 24.41 4.82
C SER A 290 -0.65 23.78 6.18
N ASP A 291 -0.85 24.61 7.18
CA ASP A 291 -1.15 24.17 8.56
C ASP A 291 -0.07 23.25 9.19
N ASN A 292 1.16 23.25 8.67
CA ASN A 292 2.36 22.71 9.34
C ASN A 292 3.22 23.84 9.92
N PRO A 293 4.01 23.61 10.97
CA PRO A 293 4.95 24.63 11.46
C PRO A 293 5.95 25.09 10.38
N ALA A 294 6.41 24.19 9.50
CA ALA A 294 7.30 24.51 8.38
C ALA A 294 6.69 25.51 7.37
N ALA A 295 5.37 25.66 7.31
CA ALA A 295 4.72 26.61 6.41
C ALA A 295 5.00 28.08 6.76
N LYS A 296 5.46 28.35 8.00
CA LYS A 296 5.83 29.69 8.47
C LYS A 296 7.30 30.03 8.23
N ASP A 297 8.08 29.08 7.76
CA ASP A 297 9.50 29.27 7.48
C ASP A 297 9.66 30.08 6.18
N GLU A 298 10.33 31.23 6.28
CA GLU A 298 10.59 32.13 5.14
C GLU A 298 11.41 31.44 4.04
N MET A 299 12.24 30.46 4.40
CA MET A 299 13.08 29.71 3.46
C MET A 299 12.29 28.65 2.67
N LEU A 300 11.06 28.32 3.06
CA LEU A 300 10.30 27.22 2.43
C LEU A 300 10.14 27.43 0.92
N GLN A 301 9.75 28.64 0.50
CA GLN A 301 9.55 28.93 -0.91
C GLN A 301 10.86 28.80 -1.71
N GLU A 302 11.98 29.29 -1.17
CA GLU A 302 13.29 29.19 -1.80
C GLU A 302 13.78 27.75 -1.89
N LEU A 303 13.60 26.96 -0.83
CA LEU A 303 13.95 25.54 -0.79
C LEU A 303 13.14 24.74 -1.81
N VAL A 304 11.83 24.97 -1.90
CA VAL A 304 10.98 24.31 -2.91
C VAL A 304 11.44 24.69 -4.32
N LYS A 305 11.70 25.97 -4.60
CA LYS A 305 12.24 26.41 -5.90
C LYS A 305 13.59 25.80 -6.24
N THR A 306 14.44 25.57 -5.23
CA THR A 306 15.80 25.04 -5.41
C THR A 306 15.81 23.53 -5.60
N PHE A 307 15.07 22.78 -4.78
CA PHE A 307 15.12 21.32 -4.74
C PHE A 307 14.01 20.64 -5.56
N LEU A 308 12.86 21.29 -5.74
CA LEU A 308 11.68 20.73 -6.39
C LEU A 308 11.34 21.50 -7.67
N LEU A 309 12.25 21.43 -8.66
CA LEU A 309 12.20 22.22 -9.90
C LEU A 309 10.91 22.05 -10.73
N SER A 310 10.20 20.93 -10.57
CA SER A 310 8.94 20.64 -11.26
C SER A 310 7.70 21.23 -10.58
N VAL A 311 7.82 21.66 -9.31
CA VAL A 311 6.70 22.18 -8.52
C VAL A 311 6.37 23.60 -8.96
N LYS A 312 5.10 23.82 -9.29
CA LYS A 312 4.54 25.12 -9.72
C LYS A 312 3.59 25.72 -8.69
N MET A 313 3.04 24.87 -7.82
CA MET A 313 2.07 25.25 -6.79
C MET A 313 2.58 24.82 -5.41
N LEU A 314 2.66 25.77 -4.49
CA LEU A 314 2.99 25.55 -3.08
C LEU A 314 1.86 26.11 -2.21
N ASN A 315 1.31 25.29 -1.31
CA ASN A 315 0.23 25.70 -0.39
C ASN A 315 -0.95 26.35 -1.13
N MET A 316 -1.38 25.71 -2.23
CA MET A 316 -2.45 26.19 -3.13
C MET A 316 -2.19 27.54 -3.82
N SER A 317 -0.96 28.06 -3.73
CA SER A 317 -0.54 29.30 -4.37
C SER A 317 0.54 29.05 -5.45
N PRO A 318 0.53 29.78 -6.58
CA PRO A 318 1.61 29.69 -7.56
C PRO A 318 2.97 30.14 -7.00
N LEU A 319 4.06 29.45 -7.39
CA LEU A 319 5.44 29.75 -6.99
C LEU A 319 6.10 30.87 -7.81
#